data_AF-A0AAW7JGY4-F1
#
_entry.id   AF-A0AAW7JGY4-F1
#
_cell.length_a   1.000
_cell.length_b   1.000
_cell.length_c   1.000
_cell.angle_alpha   90.00
_cell.angle_beta   90.00
_cell.angle_gamma   90.00
#
_symmetry.space_group_name_H-M   'P 1'
#
loop_
_entity.id
_entity.type
_entity.pdbx_description
1 polymer ?
#
loop_
_entity_poly.entity_id
_entity_poly.type
_entity_poly.pdbx_seq_one_letter_code
_entity_poly.pdbx_strand_id
1 'polypeptide(L)'
;MTIFILVSILLVAALAIVLLMGVSPASQKVKVRTMYVGAALMLVVALVVCDYIDALPDFPSKFRFHAVLVLTVTVGYLCIAIACMEKYNVLKRKNRMLEDALTEKEQEKVSILMERQSKQQQALQKGELEWFAGKIKMFSEEEQKAILASAYAFAEHDLILQPSITIQPNEMCSQQELMYYVYSAFSNMGKKRSDIVSFLCQIFKAYFPAGESFVSKKMPGLDKVKERREKECG
;
A
#
# COMPACT_ATOMS: atom_id res chain seq x y z
N MET A 1 47.86 2.20 -49.35
CA MET A 1 46.70 3.12 -49.48
C MET A 1 45.37 2.37 -49.59
N THR A 2 45.24 1.36 -50.46
CA THR A 2 44.02 0.56 -50.66
C THR A 2 43.52 -0.17 -49.39
N ILE A 3 44.42 -0.87 -48.67
CA ILE A 3 44.07 -1.60 -47.43
C ILE A 3 43.51 -0.66 -46.36
N PHE A 4 44.12 0.51 -46.17
CA PHE A 4 43.68 1.51 -45.20
C PHE A 4 42.25 2.01 -45.49
N ILE A 5 41.94 2.27 -46.77
CA ILE A 5 40.61 2.73 -47.20
C ILE A 5 39.57 1.63 -46.97
N LEU A 6 39.88 0.38 -47.31
CA LEU A 6 38.98 -0.76 -47.10
C LEU A 6 38.65 -0.99 -45.63
N VAL A 7 39.66 -1.01 -44.75
CA VAL A 7 39.45 -1.18 -43.30
C VAL A 7 38.64 -0.02 -42.73
N SER A 8 38.89 1.21 -43.19
CA SER A 8 38.14 2.39 -42.75
C SER A 8 36.66 2.33 -43.17
N ILE A 9 36.36 1.91 -44.40
CA ILE A 9 34.97 1.75 -44.88
C ILE A 9 34.24 0.68 -44.07
N LEU A 10 34.87 -0.47 -43.84
CA LEU A 10 34.31 -1.56 -43.04
C LEU A 10 34.01 -1.13 -41.61
N LEU A 11 34.89 -0.32 -41.01
CA LEU A 11 34.74 0.19 -39.66
C LEU A 11 33.57 1.19 -39.54
N VAL A 12 33.42 2.08 -40.53
CA VAL A 12 32.28 3.01 -40.59
C VAL A 12 30.96 2.23 -40.79
N ALA A 13 30.96 1.20 -41.63
CA ALA A 13 29.80 0.33 -41.81
C ALA A 13 29.44 -0.42 -40.52
N ALA A 14 30.43 -0.96 -39.81
CA ALA A 14 30.23 -1.62 -38.52
C ALA A 14 29.65 -0.64 -37.47
N LEU A 15 30.19 0.58 -37.38
CA LEU A 15 29.66 1.61 -36.49
C LEU A 15 28.20 1.96 -36.83
N ALA A 16 27.88 2.12 -38.11
CA ALA A 16 26.51 2.39 -38.56
C ALA A 16 25.55 1.26 -38.15
N ILE A 17 25.95 -0.01 -38.33
CA ILE A 17 25.16 -1.17 -37.90
C ILE A 17 24.93 -1.15 -36.38
N VAL A 18 25.95 -0.85 -35.58
CA VAL A 18 25.85 -0.76 -34.12
C VAL A 18 24.84 0.30 -33.68
N LEU A 19 24.91 1.49 -34.27
CA LEU A 19 23.97 2.58 -33.96
C LEU A 19 22.54 2.22 -34.37
N LEU A 20 22.36 1.68 -35.58
CA LEU A 20 21.05 1.25 -36.08
C LEU A 20 20.45 0.12 -35.23
N MET A 21 21.26 -0.82 -34.78
CA MET A 21 20.79 -1.93 -33.93
C MET A 21 20.36 -1.47 -32.53
N GLY A 22 20.93 -0.37 -32.02
CA GLY A 22 20.47 0.26 -30.78
C GLY A 22 19.00 0.70 -30.86
N VAL A 23 18.61 1.30 -32.00
CA VAL A 23 17.25 1.81 -32.23
C VAL A 23 16.31 0.83 -32.95
N SER A 24 16.84 -0.28 -33.47
CA SER A 24 16.09 -1.25 -34.27
C SER A 24 14.89 -1.84 -33.51
N PRO A 25 13.79 -2.20 -34.19
CA PRO A 25 12.67 -2.93 -33.58
C PRO A 25 12.96 -4.43 -33.35
N ALA A 26 14.16 -4.91 -33.69
CA ALA A 26 14.54 -6.31 -33.51
C ALA A 26 14.42 -6.79 -32.05
N SER A 27 14.17 -8.08 -31.86
CA SER A 27 14.05 -8.66 -30.51
C SER A 27 15.32 -8.47 -29.69
N GLN A 28 15.17 -8.31 -28.37
CA GLN A 28 16.32 -8.13 -27.46
C GLN A 28 17.35 -9.25 -27.61
N LYS A 29 16.91 -10.51 -27.76
CA LYS A 29 17.81 -11.65 -27.95
C LYS A 29 18.66 -11.50 -29.22
N VAL A 30 18.05 -11.05 -30.32
CA VAL A 30 18.73 -10.82 -31.58
C VAL A 30 19.71 -9.66 -31.45
N LYS A 31 19.26 -8.51 -30.93
CA LYS A 31 20.13 -7.33 -30.71
C LYS A 31 21.37 -7.66 -29.90
N VAL A 32 21.19 -8.30 -28.75
CA VAL A 32 22.29 -8.66 -27.85
C VAL A 32 23.25 -9.65 -28.52
N ARG A 33 22.75 -10.65 -29.26
CA ARG A 33 23.61 -11.59 -30.00
C ARG A 33 24.41 -10.87 -31.09
N THR A 34 23.76 -10.02 -31.89
CA THR A 34 24.42 -9.24 -32.94
C THR A 34 25.52 -8.35 -32.37
N MET A 35 25.26 -7.70 -31.22
CA MET A 35 26.27 -6.87 -30.54
C MET A 35 27.48 -7.68 -30.06
N TYR A 36 27.26 -8.83 -29.42
CA TYR A 36 28.39 -9.67 -28.98
C TYR A 36 29.20 -10.24 -30.14
N VAL A 37 28.53 -10.67 -31.23
CA VAL A 37 29.22 -11.11 -32.45
C VAL A 37 30.02 -9.95 -33.07
N GLY A 38 29.43 -8.75 -33.13
CA GLY A 38 30.13 -7.55 -33.58
C GLY A 38 31.36 -7.24 -32.74
N ALA A 39 31.24 -7.26 -31.41
CA ALA A 39 32.37 -7.03 -30.51
C ALA A 39 33.51 -8.06 -30.71
N ALA A 40 33.18 -9.35 -30.87
CA ALA A 40 34.15 -10.39 -31.16
C ALA A 40 34.85 -10.16 -32.51
N LEU A 41 34.11 -9.75 -33.54
CA LEU A 41 34.68 -9.38 -34.84
C LEU A 41 35.63 -8.19 -34.72
N MET A 42 35.27 -7.16 -33.94
CA MET A 42 36.15 -6.01 -33.70
C MET A 42 37.47 -6.41 -33.03
N LEU A 43 37.45 -7.39 -32.12
CA LEU A 43 38.67 -7.93 -31.50
C LEU A 43 39.57 -8.63 -32.53
N VAL A 44 38.98 -9.45 -33.42
CA VAL A 44 39.75 -10.10 -34.50
C VAL A 44 40.37 -9.07 -35.44
N VAL A 45 39.61 -8.04 -35.83
CA VAL A 45 40.13 -6.94 -36.66
C VAL A 45 41.24 -6.18 -35.95
N ALA A 46 41.12 -5.92 -34.65
CA ALA A 46 42.15 -5.25 -33.87
C ALA A 46 43.48 -6.04 -33.89
N LEU A 47 43.43 -7.36 -33.70
CA LEU A 47 44.63 -8.22 -33.77
C LEU A 47 45.30 -8.14 -35.15
N VAL A 48 44.52 -8.25 -36.23
CA VAL A 48 45.05 -8.15 -37.61
C VAL A 48 45.65 -6.78 -37.89
N VAL A 49 45.05 -5.70 -37.37
CA VAL A 49 45.57 -4.34 -37.53
C VAL A 49 46.87 -4.14 -36.74
N CYS A 50 47.00 -4.72 -35.55
CA CYS A 50 48.26 -4.70 -34.78
C CYS A 50 49.42 -5.33 -35.57
N ASP A 51 49.22 -6.54 -36.10
CA ASP A 51 50.25 -7.24 -36.90
C ASP A 51 50.67 -6.41 -38.13
N TYR A 52 49.70 -5.73 -38.76
CA TYR A 52 49.96 -4.87 -39.91
C TYR A 52 50.70 -3.58 -39.56
N ILE A 53 50.46 -3.02 -38.37
CA ILE A 53 51.18 -1.84 -37.87
C ILE A 53 52.67 -2.14 -37.69
N ASP A 54 53.00 -3.31 -37.16
CA ASP A 54 54.38 -3.71 -36.91
C ASP A 54 55.17 -3.91 -38.21
N ALA A 55 54.49 -4.38 -39.27
CA ALA A 55 55.06 -4.59 -40.59
C ALA A 55 55.23 -3.31 -41.43
N LEU A 56 54.70 -2.15 -41.00
CA LEU A 56 54.81 -0.90 -41.76
C LEU A 56 56.18 -0.22 -41.57
N PRO A 57 56.82 0.31 -42.63
CA PRO A 57 58.13 0.95 -42.53
C PRO A 57 58.06 2.43 -42.10
N ASP A 58 56.99 3.16 -42.47
CA ASP A 58 56.94 4.62 -42.33
C ASP A 58 56.03 5.12 -41.19
N PHE A 59 56.48 6.16 -40.48
CA PHE A 59 55.79 6.76 -39.34
C PHE A 59 54.37 7.28 -39.65
N PRO A 60 54.12 8.03 -40.76
CA PRO A 60 52.78 8.53 -41.05
C PRO A 60 51.75 7.42 -41.28
N SER A 61 52.16 6.30 -41.90
CA SER A 61 51.28 5.13 -42.05
C SER A 61 51.00 4.47 -40.71
N LYS A 62 52.02 4.27 -39.85
CA LYS A 62 51.82 3.71 -38.51
C LYS A 62 50.80 4.52 -37.72
N PHE A 63 50.93 5.85 -37.71
CA PHE A 63 50.00 6.73 -36.99
C PHE A 63 48.55 6.56 -37.47
N ARG A 64 48.32 6.48 -38.80
CA ARG A 64 46.98 6.29 -39.38
C ARG A 64 46.38 4.94 -38.99
N PHE A 65 47.15 3.86 -38.99
CA PHE A 65 46.66 2.55 -38.56
C PHE A 65 46.45 2.45 -37.04
N HIS A 66 47.25 3.13 -36.23
CA HIS A 66 46.97 3.27 -34.79
C HIS A 66 45.63 3.97 -34.53
N ALA A 67 45.30 5.02 -35.30
CA ALA A 67 43.99 5.67 -35.19
C ALA A 67 42.84 4.71 -35.54
N VAL A 68 43.01 3.88 -36.57
CA VAL A 68 42.05 2.82 -36.94
C VAL A 68 41.92 1.78 -35.83
N LEU A 69 43.02 1.37 -35.20
CA LEU A 69 43.02 0.44 -34.07
C LEU A 69 42.24 1.01 -32.87
N VAL A 70 42.50 2.26 -32.49
CA VAL A 70 41.77 2.95 -31.42
C VAL A 70 40.28 3.01 -31.70
N LEU A 71 39.90 3.37 -32.93
CA LEU A 71 38.50 3.41 -33.34
C LEU A 71 37.87 2.00 -33.29
N THR A 72 38.61 0.97 -33.72
CA THR A 72 38.15 -0.44 -33.70
C THR A 72 37.85 -0.92 -32.28
N VAL A 73 38.75 -0.67 -31.34
CA VAL A 73 38.55 -1.00 -29.91
C VAL A 73 37.36 -0.22 -29.33
N THR A 74 37.23 1.06 -29.68
CA THR A 74 36.13 1.92 -29.24
C THR A 74 34.77 1.39 -29.71
N VAL A 75 34.65 0.99 -30.98
CA VAL A 75 33.42 0.37 -31.53
C VAL A 75 33.13 -0.96 -30.83
N GLY A 76 34.16 -1.78 -30.58
CA GLY A 76 34.01 -3.03 -29.83
C GLY A 76 33.43 -2.82 -28.42
N TYR A 77 33.94 -1.81 -27.71
CA TYR A 77 33.42 -1.43 -26.39
C TYR A 77 31.97 -0.92 -26.46
N LEU A 78 31.64 -0.10 -27.47
CA LEU A 78 30.29 0.40 -27.70
C LEU A 78 29.28 -0.74 -27.92
N CYS A 79 29.66 -1.79 -28.67
CA CYS A 79 28.83 -2.98 -28.85
C CYS A 79 28.46 -3.63 -27.50
N ILE A 80 29.44 -3.82 -26.61
CA ILE A 80 29.23 -4.42 -25.29
C ILE A 80 28.33 -3.52 -24.44
N ALA A 81 28.59 -2.21 -24.44
CA ALA A 81 27.79 -1.23 -23.70
C ALA A 81 26.31 -1.28 -24.12
N ILE A 82 26.02 -1.27 -25.43
CA ILE A 82 24.65 -1.35 -25.94
C ILE A 82 24.00 -2.69 -25.59
N ALA A 83 24.73 -3.80 -25.66
CA ALA A 83 24.23 -5.12 -25.25
C ALA A 83 23.83 -5.17 -23.76
N CYS A 84 24.65 -4.59 -22.89
CA CYS A 84 24.38 -4.47 -21.46
C CYS A 84 23.17 -3.58 -21.18
N MET A 85 23.10 -2.42 -21.85
CA MET A 85 21.96 -1.50 -21.73
C MET A 85 20.64 -2.14 -22.16
N GLU A 86 20.63 -2.92 -23.25
CA GLU A 86 19.43 -3.60 -23.71
C GLU A 86 18.93 -4.64 -22.69
N LYS A 87 19.85 -5.41 -22.07
CA LYS A 87 19.51 -6.34 -20.97
C LYS A 87 18.97 -5.59 -19.76
N TYR A 88 19.62 -4.49 -19.37
CA TYR A 88 19.19 -3.65 -18.26
C TYR A 88 17.78 -3.08 -18.49
N ASN A 89 17.47 -2.60 -19.70
CA ASN A 89 16.15 -2.07 -20.05
C ASN A 89 15.03 -3.12 -19.95
N VAL A 90 15.31 -4.38 -20.30
CA VAL A 90 14.37 -5.48 -20.08
C VAL A 90 14.19 -5.76 -18.58
N LEU A 91 15.29 -5.83 -17.83
CA LEU A 91 15.23 -6.07 -16.40
C LEU A 91 14.47 -4.96 -15.68
N LYS A 92 14.71 -3.69 -16.03
CA LYS A 92 14.00 -2.52 -15.52
C LYS A 92 12.50 -2.55 -15.81
N ARG A 93 12.08 -3.05 -16.99
CA ARG A 93 10.66 -3.24 -17.30
C ARG A 93 10.04 -4.35 -16.46
N LYS A 94 10.73 -5.49 -16.33
CA LYS A 94 10.26 -6.60 -15.48
C LYS A 94 10.16 -6.20 -14.01
N ASN A 95 11.13 -5.45 -13.51
CA ASN A 95 11.11 -4.97 -12.14
C ASN A 95 9.90 -4.04 -11.90
N ARG A 96 9.64 -3.09 -12.81
CA ARG A 96 8.43 -2.26 -12.72
C ARG A 96 7.14 -3.07 -12.68
N MET A 97 6.99 -4.07 -13.55
CA MET A 97 5.81 -4.95 -13.53
C MET A 97 5.66 -5.72 -12.19
N LEU A 98 6.77 -6.11 -11.57
CA LEU A 98 6.75 -6.78 -10.27
C LEU A 98 6.43 -5.81 -9.13
N GLU A 99 6.97 -4.60 -9.16
CA GLU A 99 6.65 -3.52 -8.22
C GLU A 99 5.16 -3.15 -8.28
N ASP A 100 4.60 -3.03 -9.48
CA ASP A 100 3.18 -2.74 -9.70
C ASP A 100 2.30 -3.89 -9.17
N ALA A 101 2.62 -5.15 -9.52
CA ALA A 101 1.88 -6.32 -9.05
C ALA A 101 1.98 -6.53 -7.54
N LEU A 102 3.13 -6.21 -6.94
CA LEU A 102 3.30 -6.23 -5.49
C LEU A 102 2.42 -5.18 -4.82
N THR A 103 2.41 -3.96 -5.37
CA THR A 103 1.59 -2.85 -4.85
C THR A 103 0.10 -3.18 -4.92
N GLU A 104 -0.37 -3.75 -6.05
CA GLU A 104 -1.76 -4.21 -6.20
C GLU A 104 -2.13 -5.26 -5.14
N LYS A 105 -1.25 -6.26 -4.93
CA LYS A 105 -1.47 -7.31 -3.94
C LYS A 105 -1.44 -6.79 -2.50
N GLU A 106 -0.58 -5.82 -2.19
CA GLU A 106 -0.57 -5.16 -0.89
C GLU A 106 -1.85 -4.34 -0.67
N GLN A 107 -2.31 -3.60 -1.67
CA GLN A 107 -3.59 -2.88 -1.62
C GLN A 107 -4.78 -3.82 -1.43
N GLU A 108 -4.82 -4.95 -2.15
CA GLU A 108 -5.85 -5.98 -1.98
C GLU A 108 -5.83 -6.60 -0.57
N LYS A 109 -4.64 -6.90 -0.04
CA LYS A 109 -4.51 -7.43 1.33
C LYS A 109 -5.01 -6.42 2.36
N VAL A 110 -4.70 -5.14 2.20
CA VAL A 110 -5.17 -4.06 3.08
C VAL A 110 -6.70 -3.90 2.97
N SER A 111 -7.26 -3.95 1.77
CA SER A 111 -8.72 -3.81 1.57
C SER A 111 -9.49 -4.98 2.20
N ILE A 112 -9.03 -6.22 2.01
CA ILE A 112 -9.64 -7.42 2.63
C ILE A 112 -9.56 -7.35 4.16
N LEU A 113 -8.42 -6.91 4.70
CA LEU A 113 -8.25 -6.77 6.16
C LEU A 113 -9.17 -5.69 6.72
N MET A 114 -9.27 -4.55 6.03
CA MET A 114 -10.17 -3.46 6.41
C MET A 114 -11.64 -3.88 6.34
N GLU A 115 -12.06 -4.62 5.30
CA GLU A 115 -13.42 -5.16 5.18
C GLU A 115 -13.72 -6.21 6.26
N ARG A 116 -12.76 -7.08 6.58
CA ARG A 116 -12.92 -8.03 7.69
C ARG A 116 -13.09 -7.30 9.01
N GLN A 117 -12.25 -6.29 9.27
CA GLN A 117 -12.31 -5.51 10.50
C GLN A 117 -13.62 -4.73 10.59
N SER A 118 -14.09 -4.13 9.50
CA SER A 118 -15.37 -3.40 9.49
C SER A 118 -16.56 -4.34 9.73
N LYS A 119 -16.59 -5.53 9.12
CA LYS A 119 -17.62 -6.56 9.37
C LYS A 119 -17.60 -7.03 10.83
N GLN A 120 -16.43 -7.26 11.41
CA GLN A 120 -16.29 -7.63 12.82
C GLN A 120 -16.79 -6.51 13.74
N GLN A 121 -16.42 -5.27 13.45
CA GLN A 121 -16.87 -4.11 14.22
C GLN A 121 -18.39 -3.93 14.13
N GLN A 122 -18.96 -4.09 12.93
CA GLN A 122 -20.41 -4.00 12.73
C GLN A 122 -21.16 -5.13 13.45
N ALA A 123 -20.64 -6.36 13.42
CA ALA A 123 -21.22 -7.49 14.15
C ALA A 123 -21.17 -7.27 15.67
N LEU A 124 -20.06 -6.73 16.19
CA LEU A 124 -19.91 -6.36 17.59
C LEU A 124 -20.92 -5.26 17.98
N GLN A 125 -21.00 -4.18 17.20
CA GLN A 125 -21.94 -3.08 17.45
C GLN A 125 -23.38 -3.58 17.45
N LYS A 126 -23.75 -4.41 16.48
CA LYS A 126 -25.08 -5.02 16.40
C LYS A 126 -25.37 -5.88 17.63
N GLY A 127 -24.45 -6.75 18.03
CA GLY A 127 -24.61 -7.61 19.21
C GLY A 127 -24.74 -6.81 20.51
N GLU A 128 -23.96 -5.73 20.69
CA GLU A 128 -24.07 -4.88 21.87
C GLU A 128 -25.37 -4.08 21.92
N LEU A 129 -25.86 -3.60 20.76
CA LEU A 129 -27.15 -2.89 20.67
C LEU A 129 -28.32 -3.85 20.89
N GLU A 130 -28.27 -5.08 20.37
CA GLU A 130 -29.28 -6.12 20.64
C GLU A 130 -29.32 -6.50 22.12
N TRP A 131 -28.15 -6.66 22.75
CA TRP A 131 -28.08 -6.89 24.19
C TRP A 131 -28.65 -5.70 24.98
N PHE A 132 -28.28 -4.47 24.60
CA PHE A 132 -28.79 -3.26 25.24
C PHE A 132 -30.31 -3.14 25.11
N ALA A 133 -30.86 -3.41 23.92
CA ALA A 133 -32.30 -3.50 23.68
C ALA A 133 -32.97 -4.53 24.62
N GLY A 134 -32.33 -5.69 24.81
CA GLY A 134 -32.78 -6.69 25.77
C GLY A 134 -32.82 -6.19 27.21
N LYS A 135 -31.86 -5.34 27.61
CA LYS A 135 -31.76 -4.77 28.96
C LYS A 135 -32.71 -3.62 29.24
N ILE A 136 -33.21 -2.93 28.22
CA ILE A 136 -34.17 -1.81 28.37
C ILE A 136 -35.63 -2.23 28.22
N LYS A 137 -35.94 -3.54 28.17
CA LYS A 137 -37.30 -4.08 28.00
C LYS A 137 -38.30 -3.66 29.08
N MET A 138 -37.83 -3.15 30.22
CA MET A 138 -38.67 -2.64 31.31
C MET A 138 -39.28 -1.26 31.01
N PHE A 139 -38.77 -0.50 30.04
CA PHE A 139 -39.35 0.77 29.58
C PHE A 139 -40.55 0.54 28.64
N SER A 140 -41.37 1.57 28.40
CA SER A 140 -42.47 1.47 27.42
C SER A 140 -41.95 1.26 25.99
N GLU A 141 -42.77 0.76 25.08
CA GLU A 141 -42.35 0.55 23.67
C GLU A 141 -41.90 1.86 23.00
N GLU A 142 -42.58 2.96 23.30
CA GLU A 142 -42.25 4.29 22.78
C GLU A 142 -40.91 4.78 23.34
N GLU A 143 -40.67 4.58 24.64
CA GLU A 143 -39.40 4.90 25.31
C GLU A 143 -38.25 4.07 24.75
N GLN A 144 -38.46 2.76 24.61
CA GLN A 144 -37.47 1.86 24.01
C GLN A 144 -37.11 2.30 22.59
N LYS A 145 -38.10 2.62 21.77
CA LYS A 145 -37.88 3.09 20.39
C LYS A 145 -37.05 4.39 20.36
N ALA A 146 -37.36 5.34 21.24
CA ALA A 146 -36.65 6.60 21.32
C ALA A 146 -35.21 6.44 21.84
N ILE A 147 -35.01 5.59 22.86
CA ILE A 147 -33.69 5.23 23.41
C ILE A 147 -32.85 4.53 22.34
N LEU A 148 -33.40 3.52 21.65
CA LEU A 148 -32.68 2.76 20.63
C LEU A 148 -32.31 3.64 19.44
N ALA A 149 -33.21 4.50 18.95
CA ALA A 149 -32.90 5.44 17.88
C ALA A 149 -31.68 6.31 18.23
N SER A 150 -31.62 6.78 19.48
CA SER A 150 -30.48 7.56 19.99
C SER A 150 -29.21 6.70 20.13
N ALA A 151 -29.36 5.46 20.59
CA ALA A 151 -28.26 4.50 20.74
C ALA A 151 -27.63 4.11 19.40
N TYR A 152 -28.44 3.89 18.35
CA TYR A 152 -27.96 3.63 16.99
C TYR A 152 -27.17 4.83 16.45
N ALA A 153 -27.72 6.04 16.54
CA ALA A 153 -27.03 7.25 16.09
C ALA A 153 -25.70 7.48 16.85
N PHE A 154 -25.68 7.18 18.15
CA PHE A 154 -24.46 7.31 18.94
C PHE A 154 -23.43 6.21 18.60
N ALA A 155 -23.88 4.98 18.40
CA ALA A 155 -23.02 3.86 18.04
C ALA A 155 -22.36 4.04 16.66
N GLU A 156 -23.14 4.42 15.64
CA GLU A 156 -22.70 4.51 14.24
C GLU A 156 -22.03 5.83 13.88
N HIS A 157 -22.50 6.94 14.44
CA HIS A 157 -22.09 8.28 14.01
C HIS A 157 -21.50 9.16 15.11
N ASP A 158 -21.39 8.66 16.34
CA ASP A 158 -20.98 9.44 17.52
C ASP A 158 -21.91 10.65 17.78
N LEU A 159 -23.16 10.56 17.31
CA LEU A 159 -24.17 11.61 17.47
C LEU A 159 -25.19 11.23 18.54
N ILE A 160 -25.36 12.11 19.54
CA ILE A 160 -26.38 11.95 20.57
C ILE A 160 -27.62 12.72 20.10
N LEU A 161 -28.57 12.02 19.50
CA LEU A 161 -29.85 12.60 19.12
C LEU A 161 -30.76 12.67 20.34
N GLN A 162 -31.36 13.83 20.63
CA GLN A 162 -32.30 13.92 21.74
C GLN A 162 -33.55 13.10 21.44
N PRO A 163 -34.08 12.33 22.41
CA PRO A 163 -35.27 11.53 22.19
C PRO A 163 -36.49 12.45 22.00
N SER A 164 -37.40 12.05 21.11
CA SER A 164 -38.64 12.80 20.85
C SER A 164 -39.62 12.83 22.03
N ILE A 165 -39.37 12.01 23.06
CA ILE A 165 -40.16 11.91 24.29
C ILE A 165 -39.24 11.94 25.51
N THR A 166 -39.76 12.40 26.64
CA THR A 166 -38.99 12.38 27.89
C THR A 166 -39.03 10.99 28.51
N ILE A 167 -37.87 10.35 28.67
CA ILE A 167 -37.75 9.04 29.32
C ILE A 167 -37.93 9.22 30.83
N GLN A 168 -38.94 8.56 31.39
CA GLN A 168 -39.25 8.68 32.82
C GLN A 168 -38.49 7.64 33.66
N PRO A 169 -38.21 7.95 34.94
CA PRO A 169 -37.68 6.95 35.86
C PRO A 169 -38.62 5.76 36.01
N ASN A 170 -38.07 4.56 35.91
CA ASN A 170 -38.78 3.31 36.00
C ASN A 170 -38.40 2.62 37.31
N GLU A 171 -39.39 2.18 38.08
CA GLU A 171 -39.15 1.56 39.40
C GLU A 171 -38.31 0.27 39.31
N MET A 172 -38.34 -0.42 38.16
CA MET A 172 -37.58 -1.64 37.90
C MET A 172 -36.16 -1.39 37.36
N CYS A 173 -35.75 -0.13 37.16
CA CYS A 173 -34.41 0.22 36.70
C CYS A 173 -33.80 1.31 37.56
N SER A 174 -32.80 0.95 38.36
CA SER A 174 -32.06 1.94 39.14
C SER A 174 -31.09 2.75 38.26
N GLN A 175 -30.71 3.95 38.73
CA GLN A 175 -29.64 4.75 38.11
C GLN A 175 -28.35 3.95 37.92
N GLN A 176 -27.98 3.11 38.89
CA GLN A 176 -26.75 2.31 38.83
C GLN A 176 -26.82 1.22 37.77
N GLU A 177 -27.98 0.56 37.63
CA GLU A 177 -28.20 -0.44 36.58
C GLU A 177 -28.17 0.20 35.20
N LEU A 178 -28.84 1.34 35.03
CA LEU A 178 -28.84 2.07 33.78
C LEU A 178 -27.42 2.52 33.39
N MET A 179 -26.65 3.03 34.35
CA MET A 179 -25.24 3.36 34.14
C MET A 179 -24.43 2.12 33.74
N TYR A 180 -24.67 0.97 34.35
CA TYR A 180 -24.02 -0.28 33.98
C TYR A 180 -24.40 -0.74 32.56
N TYR A 181 -25.68 -0.76 32.19
CA TYR A 181 -26.14 -1.21 30.87
C TYR A 181 -25.54 -0.35 29.76
N VAL A 182 -25.67 0.97 29.90
CA VAL A 182 -25.18 1.94 28.91
C VAL A 182 -23.65 1.91 28.84
N TYR A 183 -22.96 1.90 29.98
CA TYR A 183 -21.50 1.83 29.98
C TYR A 183 -20.98 0.50 29.42
N SER A 184 -21.61 -0.63 29.75
CA SER A 184 -21.23 -1.96 29.24
C SER A 184 -21.34 -2.01 27.72
N ALA A 185 -22.49 -1.64 27.16
CA ALA A 185 -22.71 -1.69 25.71
C ALA A 185 -21.75 -0.76 24.96
N PHE A 186 -21.67 0.52 25.36
CA PHE A 186 -20.90 1.50 24.59
C PHE A 186 -19.39 1.43 24.82
N SER A 187 -18.92 1.00 26.00
CA SER A 187 -17.47 0.78 26.19
C SER A 187 -16.96 -0.43 25.40
N ASN A 188 -17.76 -1.49 25.25
CA ASN A 188 -17.44 -2.63 24.38
C ASN A 188 -17.39 -2.21 22.90
N MET A 189 -18.23 -1.25 22.49
CA MET A 189 -18.15 -0.62 21.17
C MET A 189 -16.99 0.38 21.01
N GLY A 190 -16.17 0.57 22.05
CA GLY A 190 -15.00 1.47 22.02
C GLY A 190 -15.31 2.96 22.23
N LYS A 191 -16.52 3.31 22.68
CA LYS A 191 -16.88 4.71 22.96
C LYS A 191 -16.15 5.24 24.18
N LYS A 192 -15.79 6.52 24.14
CA LYS A 192 -15.08 7.17 25.26
C LYS A 192 -16.01 7.33 26.45
N ARG A 193 -15.45 7.18 27.65
CA ARG A 193 -16.20 7.33 28.92
C ARG A 193 -16.93 8.68 29.02
N SER A 194 -16.31 9.77 28.57
CA SER A 194 -16.92 11.11 28.53
C SER A 194 -18.18 11.14 27.67
N ASP A 195 -18.11 10.53 26.49
CA ASP A 195 -19.18 10.59 25.49
C ASP A 195 -20.36 9.72 25.96
N ILE A 196 -20.06 8.58 26.59
CA ILE A 196 -21.07 7.74 27.25
C ILE A 196 -21.75 8.48 28.41
N VAL A 197 -21.00 9.25 29.21
CA VAL A 197 -21.57 10.07 30.28
C VAL A 197 -22.50 11.14 29.70
N SER A 198 -22.11 11.79 28.60
CA SER A 198 -22.96 12.76 27.92
C SER A 198 -24.23 12.10 27.37
N PHE A 199 -24.10 10.91 26.76
CA PHE A 199 -25.25 10.12 26.31
C PHE A 199 -26.24 9.86 27.46
N LEU A 200 -25.75 9.37 28.61
CA LEU A 200 -26.58 9.14 29.78
C LEU A 200 -27.34 10.40 30.23
N CYS A 201 -26.64 11.54 30.31
CA CYS A 201 -27.24 12.78 30.80
C CYS A 201 -28.23 13.39 29.80
N GLN A 202 -27.99 13.23 28.50
CA GLN A 202 -28.85 13.81 27.46
C GLN A 202 -30.10 12.96 27.17
N ILE A 203 -29.97 11.64 27.15
CA ILE A 203 -31.08 10.72 26.85
C ILE A 203 -31.92 10.46 28.08
N PHE A 204 -31.29 10.30 29.25
CA PHE A 204 -31.96 9.97 30.51
C PHE A 204 -31.91 11.15 31.49
N LYS A 205 -32.28 12.35 31.02
CA LYS A 205 -32.26 13.60 31.81
C LYS A 205 -32.99 13.45 33.16
N ALA A 206 -34.14 12.78 33.18
CA ALA A 206 -34.91 12.57 34.40
C ALA A 206 -34.21 11.64 35.41
N TYR A 207 -33.41 10.68 34.94
CA TYR A 207 -32.57 9.84 35.80
C TYR A 207 -31.37 10.60 36.34
N PHE A 208 -30.78 11.54 35.59
CA PHE A 208 -29.52 12.19 35.96
C PHE A 208 -29.63 13.72 36.04
N PRO A 209 -30.47 14.27 36.93
CA PRO A 209 -30.66 15.72 37.05
C PRO A 209 -29.40 16.46 37.53
N ALA A 210 -28.50 15.76 38.23
CA ALA A 210 -27.22 16.30 38.69
C ALA A 210 -26.17 16.46 37.58
N GLY A 211 -26.47 16.00 36.35
CA GLY A 211 -25.62 16.18 35.16
C GLY A 211 -24.32 15.37 35.14
N GLU A 212 -23.48 15.67 34.15
CA GLU A 212 -22.30 14.86 33.77
C GLU A 212 -21.25 14.75 34.88
N SER A 213 -21.09 15.78 35.71
CA SER A 213 -20.10 15.79 36.80
C SER A 213 -20.39 14.76 37.88
N PHE A 214 -21.68 14.49 38.15
CA PHE A 214 -22.10 13.46 39.09
C PHE A 214 -21.96 12.07 38.48
N VAL A 215 -22.45 11.90 37.25
CA VAL A 215 -22.42 10.62 36.53
C VAL A 215 -20.99 10.15 36.32
N SER A 216 -20.07 11.02 35.89
CA SER A 216 -18.66 10.67 35.65
C SER A 216 -17.95 10.11 36.89
N LYS A 217 -18.24 10.67 38.08
CA LYS A 217 -17.72 10.22 39.39
C LYS A 217 -18.31 8.88 39.83
N LYS A 218 -19.56 8.61 39.47
CA LYS A 218 -20.29 7.40 39.85
C LYS A 218 -20.19 6.27 38.81
N MET A 219 -19.67 6.55 37.62
CA MET A 219 -19.55 5.56 36.54
C MET A 219 -18.71 4.36 36.99
N PRO A 220 -19.18 3.12 36.72
CA PRO A 220 -18.46 1.91 37.13
C PRO A 220 -17.09 1.80 36.44
N GLY A 221 -16.17 1.04 37.04
CA GLY A 221 -14.88 0.72 36.44
C GLY A 221 -15.05 -0.33 35.33
N LEU A 222 -14.24 -0.24 34.26
CA LEU A 222 -14.35 -1.14 33.11
C LEU A 222 -14.18 -2.61 33.48
N ASP A 223 -13.24 -2.93 34.37
CA ASP A 223 -12.98 -4.32 34.79
C ASP A 223 -14.17 -4.92 35.53
N LYS A 224 -14.80 -4.16 36.43
CA LYS A 224 -16.01 -4.58 37.15
C LYS A 224 -17.19 -4.81 36.21
N VAL A 225 -17.29 -4.01 35.15
CA VAL A 225 -18.34 -4.13 34.14
C VAL A 225 -18.15 -5.38 33.30
N LYS A 226 -16.92 -5.68 32.89
CA LYS A 226 -16.59 -6.91 32.16
C LYS A 226 -16.85 -8.16 32.99
N GLU A 227 -16.40 -8.18 34.24
CA GLU A 227 -16.63 -9.32 35.15
C GLU A 227 -18.14 -9.60 35.35
N ARG A 228 -18.95 -8.54 35.53
CA ARG A 228 -20.41 -8.69 35.64
C ARG A 228 -21.02 -9.19 34.33
N ARG A 229 -20.53 -8.72 33.18
CA ARG A 229 -21.03 -9.11 31.86
C ARG A 229 -20.73 -10.58 31.54
N GLU A 230 -19.56 -11.08 31.92
CA GLU A 230 -19.19 -12.49 31.77
C GLU A 230 -20.10 -13.41 32.60
N LYS A 231 -20.44 -13.01 33.83
CA LYS A 231 -21.37 -13.76 34.70
C LYS A 231 -22.81 -13.80 34.19
N GLU A 232 -23.19 -12.89 33.29
CA GLU A 232 -24.54 -12.87 32.67
C GLU A 232 -24.62 -13.67 31.37
N CYS A 233 -23.48 -13.95 30.74
CA CYS A 233 -23.39 -14.65 29.45
C CYS A 233 -22.84 -16.08 29.55
N GLY A 234 -22.26 -16.47 30.69
CA GLY A 234 -21.86 -17.84 31.02
C GLY A 234 -22.95 -18.58 31.80
#